data_AF-A0A2S4KZK7-F1
#
_entry.id   AF-A0A2S4KZK7-F1
#
_cell.length_a   1.000
_cell.length_b   1.000
_cell.length_c   1.000
_cell.angle_alpha   90.00
_cell.angle_beta   90.00
_cell.angle_gamma   90.00
#
_symmetry.space_group_name_H-M   'P 1'
#
loop_
_entity.id
_entity.type
_entity.pdbx_description
1 polymer ?
#
loop_
_entity_poly.entity_id
_entity_poly.type
_entity_poly.pdbx_seq_one_letter_code
_entity_poly.pdbx_strand_id
1 'polypeptide(L)'
;MRGAPASRIVAAAITILVVASGITYYYLTRSSRFAYPTFRYGSVPEYACHGNADIDDHGGRQRHTIPNLVHYVWLLKDAAEFRLGFKAFVSIYSAHLFWRPERIYLHTDAAPEVLSRARLSGTAWTRRVLALPGLTPNHVEAPRATTKGVEIVQMEHKADFLRMVALRDFGGVYLDVDAVPLRDVAHLRSSGFANVLGGATALSMKHSGYINNGVMMSTANSSLMKIYYHAAHEFFDGAWETASIHLLTDLANRLLPLPSEVLILQPQAFAPTSWELEDQKRLFLPTLRAGGPQGSSVDGGVGSAATCRDALAWLRQREGGETDRWELDFSSTYVLHAFDDGIAKIRGWDHKVDVGYVLSRQSNYARAVYPAVWDAVQKGIISEDEIG
;
A
#
# COMPACT_ATOMS: atom_id res chain seq x y z
N MET A 1 -55.37 27.10 47.56
CA MET A 1 -55.00 25.92 46.73
C MET A 1 -53.80 26.30 45.88
N ARG A 2 -52.65 25.64 46.09
CA ARG A 2 -51.39 25.90 45.36
C ARG A 2 -51.52 25.28 43.95
N GLY A 3 -51.61 26.12 42.93
CA GLY A 3 -51.68 25.71 41.53
C GLY A 3 -50.34 25.16 41.04
N ALA A 4 -50.34 23.85 40.78
CA ALA A 4 -49.51 23.07 39.86
C ALA A 4 -47.98 23.32 39.79
N PRO A 5 -47.14 22.43 40.37
CA PRO A 5 -45.70 22.32 40.04
C PRO A 5 -45.44 21.75 38.63
N ALA A 6 -46.48 21.29 37.91
CA ALA A 6 -46.37 20.59 36.64
C ALA A 6 -45.81 21.45 35.49
N SER A 7 -46.16 22.74 35.41
CA SER A 7 -45.71 23.61 34.30
C SER A 7 -44.20 23.88 34.33
N ARG A 8 -43.62 24.00 35.53
CA ARG A 8 -42.18 24.18 35.73
C ARG A 8 -41.40 22.91 35.42
N ILE A 9 -41.95 21.76 35.76
CA ILE A 9 -41.35 20.44 35.46
C ILE A 9 -41.36 20.20 33.94
N VAL A 10 -42.47 20.52 33.26
CA VAL A 10 -42.57 20.40 31.79
C VAL A 10 -41.61 21.36 31.08
N ALA A 11 -41.52 22.61 31.54
CA ALA A 11 -40.57 23.58 30.97
C ALA A 11 -39.09 23.15 31.16
N ALA A 12 -38.75 22.60 32.34
CA ALA A 12 -37.42 22.06 32.61
C ALA A 12 -37.11 20.84 31.73
N ALA A 13 -38.08 19.92 31.56
CA ALA A 13 -37.93 18.75 30.71
C ALA A 13 -37.73 19.12 29.24
N ILE A 14 -38.49 20.07 28.70
CA ILE A 14 -38.33 20.59 27.33
C ILE A 14 -36.94 21.24 27.16
N THR A 15 -36.50 22.03 28.13
CA THR A 15 -35.18 22.70 28.08
C THR A 15 -34.05 21.67 28.07
N ILE A 16 -34.12 20.64 28.92
CA ILE A 16 -33.13 19.55 28.95
C ILE A 16 -33.13 18.81 27.61
N LEU A 17 -34.30 18.54 27.03
CA LEU A 17 -34.42 17.82 25.77
C LEU A 17 -33.86 18.63 24.59
N VAL A 18 -34.10 19.95 24.56
CA VAL A 18 -33.52 20.87 23.57
C VAL A 18 -32.00 20.98 23.72
N VAL A 19 -31.50 21.08 24.96
CA VAL A 19 -30.05 21.13 25.21
C VAL A 19 -29.38 19.80 24.87
N ALA A 20 -29.97 18.66 25.25
CA ALA A 20 -29.45 17.34 24.93
C ALA A 20 -29.47 17.08 23.41
N SER A 21 -30.55 17.48 22.72
CA SER A 21 -30.65 17.37 21.26
C SER A 21 -29.70 18.33 20.56
N GLY A 22 -29.51 19.54 21.08
CA GLY A 22 -28.54 20.52 20.57
C GLY A 22 -27.10 20.07 20.77
N ILE A 23 -26.77 19.46 21.91
CA ILE A 23 -25.46 18.85 22.18
C ILE A 23 -25.24 17.64 21.27
N THR A 24 -26.24 16.77 21.13
CA THR A 24 -26.16 15.59 20.25
C THR A 24 -26.02 16.02 18.79
N TYR A 25 -26.81 16.99 18.33
CA TYR A 25 -26.69 17.60 17.01
C TYR A 25 -25.33 18.28 16.82
N TYR A 26 -24.83 19.01 17.83
CA TYR A 26 -23.50 19.60 17.80
C TYR A 26 -22.39 18.55 17.69
N TYR A 27 -22.47 17.42 18.42
CA TYR A 27 -21.51 16.33 18.30
C TYR A 27 -21.65 15.53 16.98
N LEU A 28 -22.87 15.38 16.45
CA LEU A 28 -23.14 14.75 15.16
C LEU A 28 -22.77 15.63 13.97
N THR A 29 -22.79 16.97 14.12
CA THR A 29 -22.46 17.91 13.04
C THR A 29 -21.06 18.49 13.12
N ARG A 30 -20.43 18.48 14.29
CA ARG A 30 -18.99 18.78 14.42
C ARG A 30 -18.12 17.62 13.93
N SER A 31 -18.65 16.39 13.93
CA SER A 31 -18.01 15.21 13.36
C SER A 31 -18.17 15.07 11.83
N SER A 32 -19.00 15.91 11.18
CA SER A 32 -19.27 15.80 9.73
C SER A 32 -18.44 16.72 8.85
N ARG A 33 -17.58 17.58 9.43
CA ARG A 33 -16.52 18.25 8.66
C ARG A 33 -15.24 17.44 8.85
N PHE A 34 -14.99 16.52 7.93
CA PHE A 34 -13.64 16.00 7.70
C PHE A 34 -12.72 17.20 7.49
N ALA A 35 -12.00 17.60 8.53
CA ALA A 35 -10.98 18.62 8.43
C ALA A 35 -9.78 17.97 7.75
N TYR A 36 -9.82 17.88 6.43
CA TYR A 36 -8.61 17.58 5.66
C TYR A 36 -7.58 18.66 6.00
N PRO A 37 -6.37 18.29 6.44
CA PRO A 37 -5.29 19.26 6.59
C PRO A 37 -5.15 20.04 5.27
N THR A 38 -5.12 21.36 5.34
CA THR A 38 -4.97 22.19 4.15
C THR A 38 -3.51 22.58 3.98
N PHE A 39 -2.92 22.21 2.86
CA PHE A 39 -1.54 22.54 2.52
C PHE A 39 -1.52 23.80 1.66
N ARG A 40 -0.71 24.79 2.06
CA ARG A 40 -0.57 26.06 1.35
C ARG A 40 0.64 26.02 0.44
N TYR A 41 0.49 25.46 -0.76
CA TYR A 41 1.60 25.25 -1.72
C TYR A 41 2.35 26.52 -2.14
N GLY A 42 1.83 27.73 -1.86
CA GLY A 42 2.59 28.97 -2.04
C GLY A 42 3.85 29.08 -1.18
N SER A 43 4.02 28.25 -0.14
CA SER A 43 5.29 28.15 0.61
C SER A 43 6.25 27.10 0.07
N VAL A 44 5.84 26.28 -0.91
CA VAL A 44 6.74 25.33 -1.58
C VAL A 44 7.59 26.10 -2.59
N PRO A 45 8.94 25.96 -2.56
CA PRO A 45 9.79 26.75 -3.44
C PRO A 45 9.57 26.50 -4.93
N GLU A 46 9.60 27.55 -5.75
CA GLU A 46 9.47 27.45 -7.22
C GLU A 46 10.55 26.57 -7.86
N TYR A 47 11.75 26.51 -7.25
CA TYR A 47 12.82 25.65 -7.76
C TYR A 47 12.48 24.16 -7.72
N ALA A 48 11.44 23.75 -6.98
CA ALA A 48 10.88 22.41 -7.04
C ALA A 48 10.47 22.01 -8.47
N CYS A 49 10.21 22.99 -9.33
CA CYS A 49 9.80 22.81 -10.72
C CYS A 49 10.87 23.22 -11.74
N HIS A 50 12.08 23.61 -11.32
CA HIS A 50 13.16 24.00 -12.24
C HIS A 50 13.67 22.81 -13.06
N GLY A 51 14.09 23.07 -14.31
CA GLY A 51 14.67 22.06 -15.21
C GLY A 51 13.68 21.45 -16.21
N ASN A 52 12.43 21.92 -16.25
CA ASN A 52 11.50 21.57 -17.31
C ASN A 52 11.84 22.40 -18.56
N ALA A 53 12.27 21.74 -19.65
CA ALA A 53 11.70 22.11 -20.92
C ALA A 53 10.19 21.90 -20.75
N ASP A 54 9.43 22.94 -21.06
CA ASP A 54 8.02 23.09 -20.72
C ASP A 54 7.20 21.82 -20.99
N ILE A 55 6.06 21.72 -20.31
CA ILE A 55 4.91 21.02 -20.86
C ILE A 55 4.81 21.49 -22.32
N ASP A 56 5.26 20.66 -23.27
CA ASP A 56 5.41 21.06 -24.66
C ASP A 56 4.16 21.83 -25.10
N ASP A 57 4.38 22.99 -25.70
CA ASP A 57 3.41 23.89 -26.35
C ASP A 57 2.77 23.23 -27.60
N HIS A 58 2.57 21.92 -27.54
CA HIS A 58 2.06 21.08 -28.58
C HIS A 58 0.85 20.37 -27.99
N GLY A 59 -0.34 20.80 -28.41
CA GLY A 59 -1.65 20.31 -27.96
C GLY A 59 -1.96 18.83 -28.24
N GLY A 60 -0.97 17.94 -28.17
CA GLY A 60 -1.12 16.50 -28.08
C GLY A 60 -1.19 16.04 -26.62
N ARG A 61 -1.97 14.99 -26.36
CA ARG A 61 -1.98 14.32 -25.04
C ARG A 61 -0.59 13.72 -24.78
N GLN A 62 0.17 14.26 -23.83
CA GLN A 62 1.35 13.56 -23.30
C GLN A 62 0.91 12.16 -22.83
N ARG A 63 1.58 11.14 -23.36
CA ARG A 63 1.39 9.74 -22.98
C ARG A 63 2.63 9.30 -22.22
N HIS A 64 2.54 9.36 -20.91
CA HIS A 64 3.59 8.87 -20.03
C HIS A 64 3.63 7.34 -20.02
N THR A 65 4.84 6.78 -19.97
CA THR A 65 5.05 5.36 -19.69
C THR A 65 5.90 5.25 -18.45
N ILE A 66 5.35 4.64 -17.41
CA ILE A 66 6.05 4.45 -16.14
C ILE A 66 7.12 3.35 -16.34
N PRO A 67 8.40 3.59 -16.01
CA PRO A 67 9.47 2.60 -16.13
C PRO A 67 9.16 1.28 -15.41
N ASN A 68 9.69 0.16 -15.88
CA ASN A 68 9.55 -1.13 -15.19
C ASN A 68 10.65 -1.32 -14.14
N LEU A 69 10.78 -0.34 -13.25
CA LEU A 69 11.70 -0.35 -12.12
C LEU A 69 10.88 -0.54 -10.86
N VAL A 70 11.35 -1.38 -9.93
CA VAL A 70 10.68 -1.63 -8.65
C VAL A 70 11.55 -1.11 -7.53
N HIS A 71 10.94 -0.45 -6.54
CA HIS A 71 11.63 0.18 -5.42
C HIS A 71 11.07 -0.33 -4.10
N TYR A 72 11.95 -0.86 -3.25
CA TYR A 72 11.69 -1.17 -1.85
C TYR A 72 12.64 -0.36 -0.97
N VAL A 73 12.17 0.04 0.21
CA VAL A 73 13.03 0.63 1.25
C VAL A 73 13.20 -0.38 2.39
N TRP A 74 14.46 -0.60 2.79
CA TRP A 74 14.81 -1.43 3.94
C TRP A 74 15.95 -0.81 4.73
N LEU A 75 15.61 -0.07 5.78
CA LEU A 75 16.56 0.58 6.67
C LEU A 75 16.88 -0.31 7.87
N LEU A 76 18.13 -0.26 8.32
CA LEU A 76 18.65 -1.14 9.36
C LEU A 76 18.25 -0.62 10.74
N LYS A 77 17.59 -1.49 11.52
CA LYS A 77 17.37 -1.24 12.96
C LYS A 77 18.67 -1.38 13.76
N ASP A 78 19.51 -2.32 13.36
CA ASP A 78 20.88 -2.51 13.85
C ASP A 78 21.82 -2.39 12.64
N ALA A 79 22.73 -1.43 12.68
CA ALA A 79 23.68 -1.17 11.60
C ALA A 79 24.61 -2.37 11.31
N ALA A 80 24.73 -3.33 12.23
CA ALA A 80 25.54 -4.52 12.04
C ALA A 80 24.82 -5.67 11.30
N GLU A 81 23.48 -5.66 11.26
CA GLU A 81 22.66 -6.78 10.78
C GLU A 81 21.70 -6.36 9.66
N PHE A 82 21.93 -6.92 8.46
CA PHE A 82 20.95 -6.90 7.38
C PHE A 82 20.17 -8.22 7.38
N ARG A 83 18.86 -8.15 7.66
CA ARG A 83 18.00 -9.33 7.75
C ARG A 83 16.63 -9.07 7.16
N LEU A 84 16.20 -9.95 6.27
CA LEU A 84 14.84 -10.02 5.73
C LEU A 84 14.15 -11.29 6.20
N GLY A 85 12.82 -11.19 6.37
CA GLY A 85 11.95 -12.31 6.76
C GLY A 85 11.19 -12.92 5.57
N PHE A 86 10.40 -13.97 5.85
CA PHE A 86 9.61 -14.67 4.85
C PHE A 86 8.64 -13.75 4.10
N LYS A 87 7.89 -12.89 4.79
CA LYS A 87 6.95 -11.96 4.15
C LYS A 87 7.61 -10.99 3.17
N ALA A 88 8.80 -10.47 3.52
CA ALA A 88 9.58 -9.63 2.62
C ALA A 88 10.05 -10.41 1.38
N PHE A 89 10.47 -11.67 1.56
CA PHE A 89 10.77 -12.56 0.43
C PHE A 89 9.54 -12.74 -0.46
N VAL A 90 8.35 -13.01 0.11
CA VAL A 90 7.11 -13.17 -0.66
C VAL A 90 6.79 -11.92 -1.49
N SER A 91 6.84 -10.73 -0.89
CA SER A 91 6.61 -9.47 -1.62
C SER A 91 7.58 -9.28 -2.78
N ILE A 92 8.89 -9.36 -2.50
CA ILE A 92 9.93 -9.09 -3.51
C ILE A 92 9.94 -10.16 -4.60
N TYR A 93 9.75 -11.43 -4.24
CA TYR A 93 9.67 -12.53 -5.20
C TYR A 93 8.43 -12.41 -6.08
N SER A 94 7.28 -12.02 -5.52
CA SER A 94 6.08 -11.73 -6.30
C SER A 94 6.30 -10.61 -7.32
N ALA A 95 7.00 -9.54 -6.96
CA ALA A 95 7.37 -8.49 -7.93
C ALA A 95 8.26 -9.05 -9.06
N HIS A 96 9.28 -9.85 -8.70
CA HIS A 96 10.14 -10.52 -9.68
C HIS A 96 9.34 -11.42 -10.64
N LEU A 97 8.45 -12.24 -10.09
CA LEU A 97 7.66 -13.23 -10.83
C LEU A 97 6.64 -12.57 -11.78
N PHE A 98 5.80 -11.69 -11.25
CA PHE A 98 4.64 -11.18 -11.98
C PHE A 98 4.96 -9.98 -12.86
N TRP A 99 5.92 -9.13 -12.47
CA TRP A 99 6.18 -7.87 -13.18
C TRP A 99 7.42 -7.93 -14.07
N ARG A 100 8.30 -8.90 -13.82
CA ARG A 100 9.58 -9.10 -14.54
C ARG A 100 10.30 -7.76 -14.76
N PRO A 101 10.57 -7.01 -13.67
CA PRO A 101 11.14 -5.68 -13.77
C PRO A 101 12.54 -5.71 -14.39
N GLU A 102 12.92 -4.60 -15.02
CA GLU A 102 14.30 -4.42 -15.48
C GLU A 102 15.27 -4.47 -14.29
N ARG A 103 14.86 -3.87 -13.17
CA ARG A 103 15.62 -3.87 -11.92
C ARG A 103 14.70 -3.76 -10.72
N ILE A 104 15.08 -4.44 -9.63
CA ILE A 104 14.51 -4.25 -8.30
C ILE A 104 15.56 -3.52 -7.47
N TYR A 105 15.30 -2.27 -7.12
CA TYR A 105 16.12 -1.52 -6.18
C TYR A 105 15.68 -1.80 -4.74
N LEU A 106 16.65 -2.19 -3.92
CA LEU A 106 16.48 -2.26 -2.48
C LEU A 106 17.26 -1.10 -1.84
N HIS A 107 16.56 -0.01 -1.58
CA HIS A 107 17.11 1.19 -0.96
C HIS A 107 17.40 0.92 0.51
N THR A 108 18.67 0.89 0.90
CA THR A 108 19.10 0.51 2.25
C THR A 108 20.29 1.34 2.72
N ASP A 109 20.36 1.62 4.01
CA ASP A 109 21.52 2.26 4.66
C ASP A 109 22.60 1.26 5.08
N ALA A 110 22.48 -0.01 4.69
CA ALA A 110 23.48 -1.03 4.94
C ALA A 110 24.81 -0.70 4.27
N ALA A 111 25.89 -0.83 5.03
CA ALA A 111 27.25 -0.75 4.51
C ALA A 111 27.55 -1.95 3.57
N PRO A 112 28.44 -1.79 2.57
CA PRO A 112 28.81 -2.87 1.65
C PRO A 112 29.26 -4.17 2.33
N GLU A 113 29.96 -4.06 3.47
CA GLU A 113 30.45 -5.20 4.24
C GLU A 113 29.31 -5.94 4.92
N VAL A 114 28.30 -5.22 5.42
CA VAL A 114 27.09 -5.81 6.02
C VAL A 114 26.31 -6.60 4.98
N LEU A 115 26.11 -6.02 3.78
CA LEU A 115 25.47 -6.70 2.67
C LEU A 115 26.25 -7.94 2.20
N SER A 116 27.58 -7.84 2.16
CA SER A 116 28.44 -8.97 1.79
C SER A 116 28.33 -10.12 2.79
N ARG A 117 28.35 -9.82 4.10
CA ARG A 117 28.08 -10.83 5.14
C ARG A 117 26.67 -11.41 5.02
N ALA A 118 25.66 -10.58 4.80
CA ALA A 118 24.27 -11.04 4.66
C ALA A 118 24.07 -12.00 3.48
N ARG A 119 24.80 -11.80 2.37
CA ARG A 119 24.80 -12.74 1.23
C ARG A 119 25.39 -14.09 1.57
N LEU A 120 26.43 -14.13 2.40
CA LEU A 120 27.16 -15.36 2.73
C LEU A 120 26.52 -16.12 3.90
N SER A 121 26.18 -15.40 4.97
CA SER A 121 25.79 -15.98 6.27
C SER A 121 24.51 -15.39 6.86
N GLY A 122 23.76 -14.57 6.11
CA GLY A 122 22.44 -14.08 6.54
C GLY A 122 21.41 -15.21 6.64
N THR A 123 20.18 -14.92 7.06
CA THR A 123 19.10 -15.92 7.09
C THR A 123 18.82 -16.49 5.69
N ALA A 124 18.18 -17.66 5.60
CA ALA A 124 17.81 -18.25 4.31
C ALA A 124 17.00 -17.28 3.43
N TRP A 125 16.01 -16.58 4.01
CA TRP A 125 15.22 -15.55 3.32
C TRP A 125 16.07 -14.36 2.84
N THR A 126 17.00 -13.89 3.67
CA THR A 126 17.90 -12.79 3.29
C THR A 126 18.77 -13.17 2.10
N ARG A 127 19.41 -14.36 2.16
CA ARG A 127 20.26 -14.84 1.08
C ARG A 127 19.47 -15.05 -0.21
N ARG A 128 18.26 -15.61 -0.12
CA ARG A 128 17.35 -15.78 -1.26
C ARG A 128 17.03 -14.45 -1.93
N VAL A 129 16.59 -13.45 -1.17
CA VAL A 129 16.28 -12.12 -1.72
C VAL A 129 17.51 -11.50 -2.37
N LEU A 130 18.66 -11.51 -1.69
CA LEU A 130 19.88 -10.91 -2.21
C LEU A 130 20.48 -11.65 -3.43
N ALA A 131 20.05 -12.89 -3.67
CA ALA A 131 20.41 -13.69 -4.83
C ALA A 131 19.40 -13.59 -5.99
N LEU A 132 18.29 -12.86 -5.82
CA LEU A 132 17.28 -12.73 -6.89
C LEU A 132 17.87 -12.00 -8.12
N PRO A 133 17.68 -12.54 -9.33
CA PRO A 133 18.12 -11.86 -10.55
C PRO A 133 17.46 -10.48 -10.69
N GLY A 134 18.28 -9.48 -11.05
CA GLY A 134 17.83 -8.11 -11.22
C GLY A 134 17.68 -7.30 -9.92
N LEU A 135 17.87 -7.92 -8.74
CA LEU A 135 17.89 -7.17 -7.48
C LEU A 135 19.23 -6.46 -7.27
N THR A 136 19.16 -5.16 -7.03
CA THR A 136 20.31 -4.28 -6.82
C THR A 136 20.13 -3.51 -5.51
N PRO A 137 20.94 -3.78 -4.47
CA PRO A 137 20.97 -2.92 -3.31
C PRO A 137 21.45 -1.52 -3.72
N ASN A 138 20.68 -0.51 -3.35
CA ASN A 138 21.03 0.89 -3.56
C ASN A 138 21.31 1.52 -2.20
N HIS A 139 22.54 1.96 -1.97
CA HIS A 139 22.89 2.57 -0.70
C HIS A 139 22.24 3.95 -0.59
N VAL A 140 21.59 4.23 0.53
CA VAL A 140 20.94 5.52 0.81
C VAL A 140 21.27 5.97 2.22
N GLU A 141 21.28 7.28 2.43
CA GLU A 141 21.33 7.85 3.77
C GLU A 141 19.91 8.06 4.29
N ALA A 142 19.64 7.56 5.49
CA ALA A 142 18.34 7.75 6.13
C ALA A 142 18.19 9.24 6.53
N PRO A 143 17.16 9.96 6.06
CA PRO A 143 17.01 11.38 6.33
C PRO A 143 16.83 11.63 7.83
N ARG A 144 17.50 12.67 8.35
CA ARG A 144 17.49 12.99 9.79
C ARG A 144 16.65 14.20 10.14
N ALA A 145 16.49 15.12 9.20
CA ALA A 145 15.67 16.32 9.38
C ALA A 145 15.14 16.82 8.04
N THR A 146 14.08 17.62 8.08
CA THR A 146 13.61 18.38 6.92
C THR A 146 14.56 19.53 6.59
N THR A 147 14.40 20.17 5.43
CA THR A 147 15.15 21.40 5.11
C THR A 147 14.84 22.55 6.05
N LYS A 148 13.71 22.49 6.78
CA LYS A 148 13.33 23.42 7.87
C LYS A 148 13.88 23.03 9.24
N GLY A 149 14.63 21.94 9.34
CA GLY A 149 15.21 21.45 10.58
C GLY A 149 14.25 20.68 11.49
N VAL A 150 13.07 20.26 10.99
CA VAL A 150 12.18 19.37 11.75
C VAL A 150 12.77 17.97 11.74
N GLU A 151 13.01 17.39 12.92
CA GLU A 151 13.65 16.09 13.06
C GLU A 151 12.77 14.94 12.53
N ILE A 152 13.37 14.03 11.78
CA ILE A 152 12.72 12.82 11.24
C ILE A 152 13.23 11.63 12.05
N VAL A 153 12.52 11.32 13.14
CA VAL A 153 12.96 10.31 14.11
C VAL A 153 12.58 8.90 13.68
N GLN A 154 11.29 8.69 13.39
CA GLN A 154 10.72 7.35 13.13
C GLN A 154 11.23 6.77 11.82
N MET A 155 11.47 5.46 11.80
CA MET A 155 12.01 4.77 10.62
C MET A 155 11.04 4.82 9.45
N GLU A 156 9.75 4.76 9.75
CA GLU A 156 8.65 4.82 8.80
C GLU A 156 8.62 6.18 8.09
N HIS A 157 8.82 7.27 8.84
CA HIS A 157 8.97 8.61 8.25
C HIS A 157 10.22 8.71 7.38
N LYS A 158 11.33 8.08 7.77
CA LYS A 158 12.53 8.04 6.92
C LYS A 158 12.24 7.32 5.60
N ALA A 159 11.50 6.21 5.65
CA ALA A 159 11.05 5.49 4.48
C ALA A 159 10.07 6.31 3.61
N ASP A 160 9.22 7.16 4.21
CA ASP A 160 8.35 8.10 3.47
C ASP A 160 9.15 9.06 2.61
N PHE A 161 10.24 9.63 3.11
CA PHE A 161 11.08 10.51 2.30
C PHE A 161 11.85 9.72 1.22
N LEU A 162 12.36 8.54 1.55
CA LEU A 162 13.13 7.72 0.60
C LEU A 162 12.27 7.19 -0.55
N ARG A 163 11.01 6.81 -0.31
CA ARG A 163 10.10 6.40 -1.39
C ARG A 163 9.77 7.56 -2.33
N MET A 164 9.67 8.79 -1.81
CA MET A 164 9.50 9.99 -2.63
C MET A 164 10.72 10.24 -3.53
N VAL A 165 11.92 10.15 -2.96
CA VAL A 165 13.18 10.30 -3.70
C VAL A 165 13.31 9.23 -4.79
N ALA A 166 13.04 7.96 -4.45
CA ALA A 166 13.12 6.86 -5.39
C ALA A 166 12.21 7.09 -6.62
N LEU A 167 10.94 7.42 -6.41
CA LEU A 167 10.01 7.67 -7.53
C LEU A 167 10.31 8.98 -8.27
N ARG A 168 10.74 10.04 -7.57
CA ARG A 168 11.12 11.31 -8.21
C ARG A 168 12.32 11.09 -9.15
N ASP A 169 13.36 10.41 -8.69
CA ASP A 169 14.64 10.34 -9.41
C ASP A 169 14.66 9.23 -10.46
N PHE A 170 14.04 8.08 -10.17
CA PHE A 170 14.08 6.90 -11.04
C PHE A 170 12.76 6.67 -11.78
N GLY A 171 11.63 7.16 -11.27
CA GLY A 171 10.31 6.68 -11.66
C GLY A 171 10.11 5.22 -11.22
N GLY A 172 9.18 4.52 -11.85
CA GLY A 172 8.91 3.11 -11.57
C GLY A 172 7.74 2.89 -10.61
N VAL A 173 7.81 1.80 -9.87
CA VAL A 173 6.80 1.36 -8.90
C VAL A 173 7.45 1.19 -7.53
N TYR A 174 6.98 1.94 -6.54
CA TYR A 174 7.34 1.75 -5.15
C TYR A 174 6.38 0.77 -4.48
N LEU A 175 6.94 -0.09 -3.62
CA LEU A 175 6.21 -1.02 -2.78
C LEU A 175 6.75 -0.95 -1.34
N ASP A 176 5.85 -0.83 -0.36
CA ASP A 176 6.16 -1.24 1.00
C ASP A 176 6.46 -2.76 1.00
N VAL A 177 7.31 -3.20 1.92
CA VAL A 177 7.81 -4.59 1.94
C VAL A 177 6.74 -5.64 2.28
N ASP A 178 5.58 -5.20 2.78
CA ASP A 178 4.37 -5.97 3.04
C ASP A 178 3.30 -5.78 1.93
N ALA A 179 3.61 -5.05 0.86
CA ALA A 179 2.77 -4.95 -0.33
C ALA A 179 3.16 -6.04 -1.34
N VAL A 180 2.27 -6.99 -1.59
CA VAL A 180 2.54 -8.19 -2.39
C VAL A 180 1.87 -8.10 -3.76
N PRO A 181 2.62 -8.07 -4.87
CA PRO A 181 2.05 -8.18 -6.21
C PRO A 181 1.30 -9.51 -6.40
N LEU A 182 0.10 -9.44 -6.97
CA LEU A 182 -0.72 -10.62 -7.27
C LEU A 182 -0.86 -10.89 -8.78
N ARG A 183 -0.51 -9.91 -9.63
CA ARG A 183 -0.54 -10.00 -11.11
C ARG A 183 0.24 -8.85 -11.74
N ASP A 184 0.40 -8.90 -13.06
CA ASP A 184 1.09 -7.85 -13.82
C ASP A 184 0.36 -6.49 -13.80
N VAL A 185 1.15 -5.42 -13.71
CA VAL A 185 0.72 -4.01 -13.72
C VAL A 185 1.14 -3.27 -15.01
N ALA A 186 1.66 -3.97 -16.02
CA ALA A 186 2.11 -3.38 -17.28
C ALA A 186 1.07 -2.45 -17.94
N HIS A 187 -0.22 -2.81 -17.88
CA HIS A 187 -1.32 -1.97 -18.39
C HIS A 187 -1.48 -0.66 -17.59
N LEU A 188 -1.28 -0.68 -16.28
CA LEU A 188 -1.31 0.52 -15.44
C LEU A 188 -0.10 1.41 -15.74
N ARG A 189 1.09 0.81 -15.91
CA ARG A 189 2.31 1.55 -16.33
C ARG A 189 2.17 2.22 -17.69
N SER A 190 1.42 1.60 -18.59
CA SER A 190 1.18 2.07 -19.97
C SER A 190 -0.13 2.85 -20.13
N SER A 191 -0.76 3.27 -19.02
CA SER A 191 -2.05 3.97 -19.02
C SER A 191 -2.00 5.37 -19.63
N GLY A 192 -0.80 5.94 -19.79
CA GLY A 192 -0.57 7.29 -20.28
C GLY A 192 -0.46 8.35 -19.18
N PHE A 193 -0.70 7.99 -17.91
CA PHE A 193 -0.58 8.90 -16.77
C PHE A 193 0.84 8.91 -16.19
N ALA A 194 1.31 10.08 -15.75
CA ALA A 194 2.60 10.27 -15.11
C ALA A 194 2.64 9.59 -13.73
N ASN A 195 1.51 9.57 -13.01
CA ASN A 195 1.38 8.94 -11.70
C ASN A 195 0.14 8.05 -11.64
N VAL A 196 0.27 6.85 -11.08
CA VAL A 196 -0.85 5.95 -10.76
C VAL A 196 -0.79 5.63 -9.27
N LEU A 197 -1.86 5.99 -8.55
CA LEU A 197 -1.96 5.90 -7.10
C LEU A 197 -3.18 5.06 -6.70
N GLY A 198 -3.16 4.44 -5.53
CA GLY A 198 -4.28 3.68 -4.99
C GLY A 198 -4.92 4.35 -3.78
N GLY A 199 -6.25 4.33 -3.70
CA GLY A 199 -6.94 4.69 -2.48
C GLY A 199 -6.59 3.75 -1.31
N ALA A 200 -6.73 4.23 -0.08
CA ALA A 200 -6.66 3.41 1.11
C ALA A 200 -8.04 2.78 1.41
N THR A 201 -8.05 1.51 1.82
CA THR A 201 -9.23 0.89 2.43
C THR A 201 -9.18 1.10 3.93
N ALA A 202 -10.34 1.36 4.54
CA ALA A 202 -10.54 1.28 5.97
C ALA A 202 -12.00 0.95 6.25
N LEU A 203 -12.25 0.15 7.30
CA LEU A 203 -13.62 -0.13 7.73
C LEU A 203 -14.25 1.12 8.34
N SER A 204 -13.45 1.94 9.03
CA SER A 204 -13.92 3.23 9.51
C SER A 204 -14.00 4.26 8.38
N MET A 205 -15.21 4.80 8.15
CA MET A 205 -15.42 5.90 7.20
C MET A 205 -14.50 7.11 7.44
N LYS A 206 -13.96 7.27 8.66
CA LYS A 206 -13.02 8.35 8.99
C LYS A 206 -11.71 8.31 8.20
N HIS A 207 -11.38 7.14 7.64
CA HIS A 207 -10.19 6.91 6.83
C HIS A 207 -10.53 6.65 5.36
N SER A 208 -11.81 6.78 4.97
CA SER A 208 -12.20 6.69 3.56
C SER A 208 -11.74 7.93 2.78
N GLY A 209 -11.36 7.74 1.51
CA GLY A 209 -11.00 8.84 0.60
C GLY A 209 -9.51 9.26 0.63
N TYR A 210 -8.70 8.67 1.51
CA TYR A 210 -7.26 8.86 1.50
C TYR A 210 -6.57 8.01 0.44
N ILE A 211 -5.39 8.45 0.03
CA ILE A 211 -4.48 7.71 -0.84
C ILE A 211 -3.46 6.97 0.02
N ASN A 212 -3.18 5.72 -0.35
CA ASN A 212 -2.13 4.92 0.28
C ASN A 212 -0.78 5.21 -0.39
N ASN A 213 0.27 5.43 0.42
CA ASN A 213 1.63 5.66 -0.08
C ASN A 213 2.51 4.40 -0.08
N GLY A 214 1.95 3.23 0.25
CA GLY A 214 2.67 1.96 0.23
C GLY A 214 2.71 1.29 -1.14
N VAL A 215 1.91 1.78 -2.09
CA VAL A 215 1.98 1.39 -3.50
C VAL A 215 1.77 2.64 -4.35
N MET A 216 2.82 3.05 -5.06
CA MET A 216 2.79 4.23 -5.91
C MET A 216 3.56 3.98 -7.19
N MET A 217 3.04 4.45 -8.32
CA MET A 217 3.71 4.34 -9.61
C MET A 217 3.92 5.73 -10.19
N SER A 218 5.11 6.02 -10.73
CA SER A 218 5.41 7.34 -11.26
C SER A 218 6.43 7.32 -12.39
N THR A 219 6.36 8.26 -13.33
CA THR A 219 7.52 8.61 -14.17
C THR A 219 8.51 9.41 -13.35
N ALA A 220 9.80 9.25 -13.63
CA ALA A 220 10.81 10.13 -13.08
C ALA A 220 10.45 11.60 -13.34
N ASN A 221 10.69 12.46 -12.36
CA ASN A 221 10.45 13.90 -12.41
C ASN A 221 9.01 14.32 -12.78
N SER A 222 7.99 13.50 -12.46
CA SER A 222 6.59 13.94 -12.57
C SER A 222 6.31 15.18 -11.72
N SER A 223 5.30 15.97 -12.10
CA SER A 223 4.94 17.18 -11.35
C SER A 223 4.56 16.83 -9.91
N LEU A 224 3.75 15.77 -9.74
CA LEU A 224 3.36 15.26 -8.43
C LEU A 224 4.57 14.90 -7.58
N MET A 225 5.52 14.09 -8.07
CA MET A 225 6.61 13.61 -7.23
C MET A 225 7.61 14.71 -6.86
N LYS A 226 7.85 15.67 -7.77
CA LYS A 226 8.68 16.86 -7.50
C LYS A 226 8.04 17.70 -6.40
N ILE A 227 6.78 18.09 -6.58
CA ILE A 227 6.05 18.91 -5.60
C ILE A 227 5.94 18.15 -4.28
N TYR A 228 5.63 16.86 -4.32
CA TYR A 228 5.41 16.05 -3.13
C TYR A 228 6.65 16.01 -2.23
N TYR A 229 7.83 15.75 -2.80
CA TYR A 229 9.08 15.74 -2.05
C TYR A 229 9.36 17.09 -1.37
N HIS A 230 9.25 18.19 -2.10
CA HIS A 230 9.52 19.52 -1.55
C HIS A 230 8.46 19.95 -0.53
N ALA A 231 7.19 19.62 -0.78
CA ALA A 231 6.10 19.87 0.14
C ALA A 231 6.23 19.03 1.43
N ALA A 232 6.76 17.81 1.35
CA ALA A 232 7.01 16.99 2.54
C ALA A 232 8.05 17.66 3.45
N HIS A 233 9.13 18.21 2.89
CA HIS A 233 10.07 19.01 3.68
C HIS A 233 9.47 20.27 4.30
N GLU A 234 8.50 20.89 3.61
CA GLU A 234 7.84 22.11 4.02
C GLU A 234 6.80 21.89 5.13
N PHE A 235 6.03 20.79 5.05
CA PHE A 235 4.86 20.55 5.89
C PHE A 235 5.01 19.41 6.89
N PHE A 236 6.09 18.62 6.84
CA PHE A 236 6.30 17.56 7.83
C PHE A 236 6.43 18.15 9.24
N ASP A 237 5.61 17.60 10.14
CA ASP A 237 5.43 18.04 11.52
C ASP A 237 5.72 16.92 12.53
N GLY A 238 6.18 15.75 12.06
CA GLY A 238 6.41 14.56 12.89
C GLY A 238 5.16 13.73 13.19
N ALA A 239 3.98 14.13 12.73
CA ALA A 239 2.76 13.33 12.88
C ALA A 239 2.73 12.18 11.86
N TRP A 240 2.11 11.06 12.28
CA TRP A 240 2.11 9.79 11.54
C TRP A 240 1.69 9.92 10.06
N GLU A 241 0.64 10.69 9.80
CA GLU A 241 -0.04 10.72 8.50
C GLU A 241 0.20 12.00 7.68
N THR A 242 0.78 13.06 8.28
CA THR A 242 0.82 14.40 7.67
C THR A 242 1.52 14.40 6.31
N ALA A 243 2.77 13.93 6.25
CA ALA A 243 3.53 13.89 5.01
C ALA A 243 3.23 12.65 4.15
N SER A 244 2.91 11.52 4.76
CA SER A 244 2.72 10.23 4.08
C SER A 244 1.37 10.11 3.39
N ILE A 245 0.28 10.46 4.08
CA ILE A 245 -1.10 10.18 3.64
C ILE A 245 -1.84 11.48 3.32
N HIS A 246 -1.86 12.44 4.24
CA HIS A 246 -2.65 13.66 4.10
C HIS A 246 -2.12 14.53 2.96
N LEU A 247 -0.81 14.79 2.93
CA LEU A 247 -0.18 15.59 1.89
C LEU A 247 -0.33 14.95 0.51
N LEU A 248 -0.07 13.65 0.39
CA LEU A 248 -0.26 12.92 -0.86
C LEU A 248 -1.70 12.99 -1.35
N THR A 249 -2.67 12.81 -0.45
CA THR A 249 -4.09 12.86 -0.78
C THR A 249 -4.51 14.24 -1.29
N ASP A 250 -4.13 15.31 -0.58
CA ASP A 250 -4.47 16.68 -1.00
C ASP A 250 -3.80 17.02 -2.34
N LEU A 251 -2.52 16.71 -2.51
CA LEU A 251 -1.78 17.00 -3.72
C LEU A 251 -2.33 16.25 -4.93
N ALA A 252 -2.52 14.94 -4.82
CA ALA A 252 -3.03 14.11 -5.91
C ALA A 252 -4.42 14.56 -6.37
N ASN A 253 -5.32 14.89 -5.43
CA ASN A 253 -6.66 15.39 -5.78
C ASN A 253 -6.62 16.76 -6.47
N ARG A 254 -5.68 17.64 -6.10
CA ARG A 254 -5.50 18.95 -6.74
C ARG A 254 -4.84 18.88 -8.11
N LEU A 255 -3.98 17.88 -8.34
CA LEU A 255 -3.33 17.65 -9.63
C LEU A 255 -4.15 16.75 -10.58
N LEU A 256 -5.20 16.07 -10.08
CA LEU A 256 -6.09 15.24 -10.88
C LEU A 256 -6.71 15.94 -12.12
N PRO A 257 -7.08 17.23 -12.07
CA PRO A 257 -7.56 17.95 -13.25
C PRO A 257 -6.50 18.19 -14.33
N LEU A 258 -5.20 18.06 -14.01
CA LEU A 258 -4.14 18.24 -14.99
C LEU A 258 -4.11 17.03 -15.95
N PRO A 259 -4.06 17.26 -17.28
CA PRO A 259 -4.06 16.18 -18.25
C PRO A 259 -2.93 15.18 -18.01
N SER A 260 -3.28 13.89 -17.91
CA SER A 260 -2.34 12.78 -17.74
C SER A 260 -1.40 12.88 -16.52
N GLU A 261 -1.63 13.76 -15.52
CA GLU A 261 -0.72 13.86 -14.37
C GLU A 261 -1.00 12.76 -13.34
N VAL A 262 -2.26 12.58 -12.92
CA VAL A 262 -2.63 11.63 -11.85
C VAL A 262 -3.79 10.74 -12.27
N LEU A 263 -3.63 9.43 -12.12
CA LEU A 263 -4.69 8.44 -12.11
C LEU A 263 -4.84 7.87 -10.69
N ILE A 264 -6.02 8.04 -10.09
CA ILE A 264 -6.35 7.45 -8.79
C ILE A 264 -7.21 6.21 -9.01
N LEU A 265 -6.73 5.07 -8.53
CA LEU A 265 -7.44 3.79 -8.55
C LEU A 265 -8.27 3.61 -7.27
N GLN A 266 -9.33 2.81 -7.40
CA GLN A 266 -10.10 2.37 -6.23
C GLN A 266 -9.22 1.58 -5.26
N PRO A 267 -9.50 1.62 -3.94
CA PRO A 267 -8.67 0.95 -2.95
C PRO A 267 -8.43 -0.53 -3.19
N GLN A 268 -9.41 -1.25 -3.73
CA GLN A 268 -9.33 -2.68 -4.02
C GLN A 268 -8.18 -3.06 -4.98
N ALA A 269 -7.68 -2.10 -5.78
CA ALA A 269 -6.59 -2.33 -6.71
C ALA A 269 -5.24 -2.57 -6.00
N PHE A 270 -4.92 -1.79 -4.95
CA PHE A 270 -3.60 -1.81 -4.28
C PHE A 270 -3.65 -2.06 -2.76
N ALA A 271 -4.75 -1.73 -2.10
CA ALA A 271 -4.92 -1.91 -0.65
C ALA A 271 -6.35 -2.41 -0.37
N PRO A 272 -6.69 -3.66 -0.73
CA PRO A 272 -8.05 -4.20 -0.56
C PRO A 272 -8.44 -4.47 0.91
N THR A 273 -7.49 -4.36 1.83
CA THR A 273 -7.64 -4.53 3.28
C THR A 273 -7.00 -3.36 4.02
N SER A 274 -7.34 -3.17 5.29
CA SER A 274 -6.80 -2.08 6.13
C SER A 274 -5.95 -2.58 7.30
N TRP A 275 -5.30 -1.63 7.99
CA TRP A 275 -4.56 -1.88 9.23
C TRP A 275 -5.48 -2.14 10.43
N GLU A 276 -6.80 -2.01 10.29
CA GLU A 276 -7.74 -2.27 11.38
C GLU A 276 -7.78 -3.76 11.73
N LEU A 277 -7.86 -4.08 13.02
CA LEU A 277 -7.73 -5.45 13.53
C LEU A 277 -8.72 -6.43 12.88
N GLU A 278 -9.94 -6.00 12.58
CA GLU A 278 -10.94 -6.87 11.95
C GLU A 278 -10.58 -7.22 10.49
N ASP A 279 -9.99 -6.30 9.73
CA ASP A 279 -9.48 -6.62 8.39
C ASP A 279 -8.25 -7.51 8.47
N GLN A 280 -7.35 -7.28 9.42
CA GLN A 280 -6.20 -8.17 9.64
C GLN A 280 -6.64 -9.58 10.04
N LYS A 281 -7.70 -9.74 10.86
CA LYS A 281 -8.31 -11.04 11.15
C LYS A 281 -8.85 -11.71 9.89
N ARG A 282 -9.63 -10.97 9.09
CA ARG A 282 -10.18 -11.50 7.82
C ARG A 282 -9.08 -11.93 6.86
N LEU A 283 -7.96 -11.22 6.86
CA LEU A 283 -6.83 -11.53 5.98
C LEU A 283 -6.02 -12.74 6.47
N PHE A 284 -5.63 -12.76 7.75
CA PHE A 284 -4.61 -13.68 8.25
C PHE A 284 -5.13 -14.88 9.05
N LEU A 285 -6.30 -14.81 9.69
CA LEU A 285 -6.76 -15.89 10.57
C LEU A 285 -7.10 -17.15 9.75
N PRO A 286 -6.46 -18.31 10.01
CA PRO A 286 -6.84 -19.55 9.35
C PRO A 286 -8.27 -19.99 9.70
N THR A 287 -8.96 -20.57 8.72
CA THR A 287 -10.29 -21.13 8.92
C THR A 287 -10.19 -22.65 9.11
N LEU A 288 -10.58 -23.14 10.30
CA LEU A 288 -10.54 -24.57 10.68
C LEU A 288 -11.48 -25.47 9.83
N ARG A 289 -12.30 -24.90 8.95
CA ARG A 289 -13.36 -25.58 8.20
C ARG A 289 -13.07 -25.75 6.71
N ALA A 290 -12.00 -25.19 6.18
CA ALA A 290 -11.67 -25.37 4.77
C ALA A 290 -11.16 -26.81 4.57
N GLY A 291 -12.04 -27.71 4.13
CA GLY A 291 -11.60 -28.86 3.36
C GLY A 291 -10.70 -28.32 2.25
N GLY A 292 -9.50 -28.89 2.08
CA GLY A 292 -8.57 -28.46 1.05
C GLY A 292 -9.31 -28.33 -0.28
N PRO A 293 -8.99 -27.31 -1.10
CA PRO A 293 -9.81 -26.97 -2.27
C PRO A 293 -10.10 -28.25 -3.07
N GLN A 294 -11.38 -28.61 -3.18
CA GLN A 294 -11.79 -29.62 -4.14
C GLN A 294 -11.32 -29.12 -5.50
N GLY A 295 -10.56 -29.97 -6.21
CA GLY A 295 -9.83 -29.62 -7.41
C GLY A 295 -10.65 -28.77 -8.37
N SER A 296 -10.41 -27.47 -8.31
CA SER A 296 -10.47 -26.64 -9.49
C SER A 296 -9.05 -26.11 -9.63
N SER A 297 -8.29 -26.77 -10.49
CA SER A 297 -7.26 -26.12 -11.28
C SER A 297 -7.95 -25.01 -12.07
N VAL A 298 -8.31 -23.92 -11.39
CA VAL A 298 -8.52 -22.66 -12.09
C VAL A 298 -7.11 -22.19 -12.34
N ASP A 299 -6.63 -22.46 -13.56
CA ASP A 299 -5.62 -21.62 -14.18
C ASP A 299 -6.07 -20.17 -13.95
N GLY A 300 -5.59 -19.56 -12.87
CA GLY A 300 -5.90 -18.21 -12.44
C GLY A 300 -5.25 -17.16 -13.33
N GLY A 301 -4.79 -17.57 -14.52
CA GLY A 301 -4.63 -16.65 -15.62
C GLY A 301 -6.00 -16.09 -15.92
N VAL A 302 -6.17 -14.78 -15.73
CA VAL A 302 -7.09 -14.03 -16.58
C VAL A 302 -6.55 -14.24 -17.99
N GLY A 303 -6.95 -15.34 -18.63
CA GLY A 303 -6.76 -15.51 -20.06
C GLY A 303 -7.26 -14.23 -20.70
N SER A 304 -6.46 -13.68 -21.62
CA SER A 304 -6.81 -12.46 -22.33
C SER A 304 -8.28 -12.52 -22.70
N ALA A 305 -9.13 -11.77 -21.99
CA ALA A 305 -10.52 -11.62 -22.36
C ALA A 305 -10.51 -10.73 -23.60
N ALA A 306 -10.07 -11.30 -24.72
CA ALA A 306 -9.80 -10.61 -25.97
C ALA A 306 -11.12 -10.10 -26.57
N THR A 307 -12.25 -10.68 -26.15
CA THR A 307 -13.59 -10.29 -26.57
C THR A 307 -14.54 -10.06 -25.40
N CYS A 308 -15.60 -9.28 -25.66
CA CYS A 308 -16.73 -9.10 -24.73
C CYS A 308 -17.37 -10.44 -24.31
N ARG A 309 -17.37 -11.44 -25.21
CA ARG A 309 -17.89 -12.78 -24.92
C ARG A 309 -17.05 -13.50 -23.88
N ASP A 310 -15.72 -13.40 -23.97
CA ASP A 310 -14.81 -14.03 -23.03
C ASP A 310 -14.94 -13.39 -21.64
N ALA A 311 -15.07 -12.06 -21.59
CA ALA A 311 -15.33 -11.34 -20.34
C ALA A 311 -16.66 -11.78 -19.69
N LEU A 312 -17.73 -11.92 -20.47
CA LEU A 312 -19.03 -12.39 -19.97
C LEU A 312 -18.98 -13.87 -19.52
N ALA A 313 -18.24 -14.72 -20.24
CA ALA A 313 -18.05 -16.12 -19.84
C ALA A 313 -17.28 -16.22 -18.52
N TRP A 314 -16.22 -15.42 -18.36
CA TRP A 314 -15.46 -15.33 -17.12
C TRP A 314 -16.34 -14.89 -15.93
N LEU A 315 -17.20 -13.88 -16.12
CA LEU A 315 -18.14 -13.44 -15.07
C LEU A 315 -19.11 -14.56 -14.67
N ARG A 316 -19.71 -15.25 -15.65
CA ARG A 316 -20.65 -16.37 -15.41
C ARG A 316 -20.00 -17.53 -14.67
N GLN A 317 -18.74 -17.83 -14.99
CA GLN A 317 -17.98 -18.86 -14.29
C GLN A 317 -17.81 -18.52 -12.80
N ARG A 318 -17.61 -17.24 -12.47
CA ARG A 318 -17.49 -16.79 -11.07
C ARG A 318 -18.82 -16.76 -10.33
N GLU A 319 -19.92 -16.46 -11.00
CA GLU A 319 -21.27 -16.51 -10.39
C GLU A 319 -21.66 -17.94 -9.96
N GLY A 320 -21.20 -18.95 -10.71
CA GLY A 320 -21.49 -20.36 -10.43
C GLY A 320 -20.58 -21.00 -9.38
N GLY A 321 -19.52 -20.33 -8.92
CA GLY A 321 -18.63 -20.84 -7.89
C GLY A 321 -19.18 -20.58 -6.49
N GLU A 322 -19.34 -21.63 -5.69
CA GLU A 322 -19.61 -21.48 -4.26
C GLU A 322 -18.36 -20.90 -3.58
N THR A 323 -18.27 -19.58 -3.47
CA THR A 323 -17.25 -18.93 -2.62
C THR A 323 -17.77 -18.92 -1.18
N ASP A 324 -17.02 -19.51 -0.26
CA ASP A 324 -17.35 -19.43 1.15
C ASP A 324 -17.40 -17.98 1.62
N ARG A 325 -18.31 -17.66 2.55
CA ARG A 325 -18.53 -16.29 3.05
C ARG A 325 -17.31 -15.61 3.70
N TRP A 326 -16.28 -16.37 4.04
CA TRP A 326 -15.05 -15.86 4.65
C TRP A 326 -14.01 -15.44 3.61
N GLU A 327 -14.16 -15.86 2.35
CA GLU A 327 -13.19 -15.60 1.30
C GLU A 327 -13.25 -14.14 0.83
N LEU A 328 -12.07 -13.53 0.69
CA LEU A 328 -11.91 -12.22 0.07
C LEU A 328 -11.74 -12.36 -1.44
N ASP A 329 -12.44 -11.51 -2.19
CA ASP A 329 -12.29 -11.43 -3.63
C ASP A 329 -11.13 -10.52 -4.02
N PHE A 330 -10.02 -11.12 -4.47
CA PHE A 330 -8.86 -10.40 -5.00
C PHE A 330 -8.88 -10.25 -6.53
N SER A 331 -10.00 -10.50 -7.21
CA SER A 331 -10.09 -10.49 -8.67
C SER A 331 -9.80 -9.14 -9.33
N SER A 332 -10.02 -8.03 -8.62
CA SER A 332 -9.65 -6.67 -9.04
C SER A 332 -8.34 -6.17 -8.43
N THR A 333 -7.66 -6.99 -7.62
CA THR A 333 -6.46 -6.62 -6.88
C THR A 333 -5.20 -6.91 -7.68
N TYR A 334 -4.41 -5.86 -7.92
CA TYR A 334 -3.08 -5.94 -8.51
C TYR A 334 -2.01 -6.15 -7.45
N VAL A 335 -2.13 -5.46 -6.32
CA VAL A 335 -1.23 -5.53 -5.17
C VAL A 335 -2.07 -5.69 -3.91
N LEU A 336 -1.65 -6.61 -3.04
CA LEU A 336 -2.20 -6.77 -1.70
C LEU A 336 -1.26 -6.09 -0.69
N HIS A 337 -1.61 -4.88 -0.25
CA HIS A 337 -0.97 -4.26 0.91
C HIS A 337 -1.44 -4.97 2.20
N ALA A 338 -0.59 -5.84 2.73
CA ALA A 338 -0.95 -6.80 3.78
C ALA A 338 -0.51 -6.35 5.19
N PHE A 339 -1.08 -5.25 5.66
CA PHE A 339 -0.82 -4.68 6.99
C PHE A 339 -0.88 -5.73 8.11
N ASP A 340 0.12 -5.77 8.98
CA ASP A 340 0.31 -6.88 9.94
C ASP A 340 0.48 -6.45 11.41
N ASP A 341 0.40 -5.16 11.73
CA ASP A 341 0.63 -4.59 13.07
C ASP A 341 -0.25 -5.18 14.18
N GLY A 342 -1.40 -5.71 13.80
CA GLY A 342 -2.43 -6.27 14.66
C GLY A 342 -2.40 -7.79 14.73
N ILE A 343 -1.56 -8.48 13.94
CA ILE A 343 -1.51 -9.95 13.90
C ILE A 343 -1.33 -10.53 15.30
N ALA A 344 -0.40 -9.98 16.10
CA ALA A 344 -0.11 -10.43 17.46
C ALA A 344 -1.31 -10.30 18.43
N LYS A 345 -2.36 -9.56 18.06
CA LYS A 345 -3.58 -9.37 18.87
C LYS A 345 -4.69 -10.36 18.49
N ILE A 346 -4.52 -11.14 17.43
CA ILE A 346 -5.52 -12.09 16.91
C ILE A 346 -5.56 -13.36 17.78
N ARG A 347 -6.64 -13.58 18.54
CA ARG A 347 -6.75 -14.78 19.38
C ARG A 347 -7.05 -16.03 18.55
N GLY A 348 -6.59 -17.20 19.02
CA GLY A 348 -6.96 -18.51 18.46
C GLY A 348 -6.07 -19.01 17.31
N TRP A 349 -4.91 -18.38 17.09
CA TRP A 349 -3.92 -18.76 16.09
C TRP A 349 -2.52 -18.46 16.65
N ASP A 350 -1.50 -19.18 16.20
CA ASP A 350 -0.11 -19.04 16.66
C ASP A 350 0.66 -17.89 15.98
N HIS A 351 -0.02 -17.15 15.09
CA HIS A 351 0.49 -15.97 14.39
C HIS A 351 1.62 -16.25 13.40
N LYS A 352 1.91 -17.52 13.12
CA LYS A 352 3.00 -17.89 12.21
C LYS A 352 2.55 -17.80 10.77
N VAL A 353 3.18 -16.89 10.04
CA VAL A 353 3.08 -16.79 8.58
C VAL A 353 4.39 -17.32 8.00
N ASP A 354 4.41 -18.60 7.66
CA ASP A 354 5.53 -19.32 7.07
C ASP A 354 5.10 -20.08 5.79
N VAL A 355 6.00 -20.90 5.23
CA VAL A 355 5.74 -21.67 4.01
C VAL A 355 4.54 -22.61 4.20
N GLY A 356 4.53 -23.39 5.30
CA GLY A 356 3.45 -24.32 5.61
C GLY A 356 2.09 -23.62 5.75
N TYR A 357 2.07 -22.45 6.41
CA TYR A 357 0.89 -21.60 6.49
C TYR A 357 0.35 -21.23 5.09
N VAL A 358 1.22 -20.79 4.18
CA VAL A 358 0.81 -20.43 2.80
C VAL A 358 0.32 -21.65 2.02
N LEU A 359 1.05 -22.78 2.10
CA LEU A 359 0.71 -24.00 1.39
C LEU A 359 -0.62 -24.62 1.87
N SER A 360 -0.99 -24.40 3.13
CA SER A 360 -2.28 -24.83 3.67
C SER A 360 -3.48 -24.15 2.99
N ARG A 361 -3.29 -22.90 2.49
CA ARG A 361 -4.34 -22.08 1.87
C ARG A 361 -5.59 -21.87 2.75
N GLN A 362 -5.43 -21.93 4.07
CA GLN A 362 -6.55 -21.83 5.02
C GLN A 362 -6.92 -20.39 5.42
N SER A 363 -6.19 -19.38 4.95
CA SER A 363 -6.50 -17.96 5.15
C SER A 363 -6.52 -17.20 3.82
N ASN A 364 -7.09 -15.99 3.82
CA ASN A 364 -7.13 -15.16 2.62
C ASN A 364 -5.72 -14.72 2.18
N TYR A 365 -4.82 -14.42 3.12
CA TYR A 365 -3.42 -14.13 2.80
C TYR A 365 -2.75 -15.34 2.15
N ALA A 366 -2.88 -16.53 2.77
CA ALA A 366 -2.29 -17.76 2.25
C ALA A 366 -2.76 -18.05 0.82
N ARG A 367 -4.06 -17.92 0.55
CA ARG A 367 -4.63 -18.09 -0.80
C ARG A 367 -4.09 -17.07 -1.80
N ALA A 368 -4.02 -15.79 -1.40
CA ALA A 368 -3.57 -14.72 -2.28
C ALA A 368 -2.10 -14.89 -2.70
N VAL A 369 -1.21 -15.24 -1.76
CA VAL A 369 0.24 -15.33 -2.03
C VAL A 369 0.71 -16.72 -2.46
N TYR A 370 -0.17 -17.73 -2.37
CA TYR A 370 0.13 -19.10 -2.76
C TYR A 370 0.78 -19.24 -4.14
N PRO A 371 0.30 -18.58 -5.22
CA PRO A 371 0.90 -18.76 -6.55
C PRO A 371 2.41 -18.42 -6.60
N ALA A 372 2.83 -17.36 -5.90
CA ALA A 372 4.24 -16.95 -5.86
C ALA A 372 5.10 -17.88 -5.00
N VAL A 373 4.59 -18.29 -3.83
CA VAL A 373 5.29 -19.23 -2.95
C VAL A 373 5.41 -20.61 -3.60
N TRP A 374 4.35 -21.07 -4.25
CA TRP A 374 4.34 -22.34 -4.98
C TRP A 374 5.31 -22.32 -6.17
N ASP A 375 5.35 -21.24 -6.95
CA ASP A 375 6.35 -21.09 -8.01
C ASP A 375 7.80 -21.13 -7.48
N ALA A 376 8.06 -20.48 -6.34
CA ALA A 376 9.38 -20.54 -5.69
C ALA A 376 9.75 -21.97 -5.23
N VAL A 377 8.78 -22.73 -4.71
CA VAL A 377 8.95 -24.15 -4.37
C VAL A 377 9.25 -24.98 -5.62
N GLN A 378 8.46 -24.84 -6.68
CA GLN A 378 8.64 -25.62 -7.91
C GLN A 378 9.99 -25.35 -8.60
N LYS A 379 10.53 -24.14 -8.44
CA LYS A 379 11.87 -23.77 -8.94
C LYS A 379 13.01 -24.14 -7.99
N GLY A 380 12.71 -24.75 -6.84
CA GLY A 380 13.71 -25.11 -5.83
C GLY A 380 14.37 -23.92 -5.13
N ILE A 381 13.76 -22.72 -5.21
CA ILE A 381 14.23 -21.52 -4.49
C ILE A 381 13.91 -21.67 -2.99
N ILE A 382 12.71 -22.16 -2.69
CA ILE A 382 12.34 -22.69 -1.37
C ILE A 382 12.60 -24.20 -1.43
N SER A 383 13.33 -24.72 -0.46
CA SER A 383 13.72 -26.13 -0.46
C SER A 383 12.63 -27.02 0.14
N GLU A 384 12.62 -28.30 -0.23
CA GLU A 384 11.57 -29.24 0.17
C GLU A 384 11.50 -29.47 1.69
N ASP A 385 12.63 -29.32 2.40
CA ASP A 385 12.70 -29.42 3.86
C ASP A 385 12.00 -28.26 4.60
N GLU A 386 11.72 -27.15 3.92
CA GLU A 386 10.98 -26.01 4.47
C GLU A 386 9.47 -26.08 4.18
N ILE A 387 9.00 -27.08 3.44
CA ILE A 387 7.58 -27.26 3.07
C ILE A 387 6.74 -27.77 4.26
N GLY A 388 7.36 -28.46 5.22
CA GLY A 388 6.72 -29.02 6.40
C GLY A 388 6.17 -30.43 6.19
#